data_AF-A0A857D634-F1
#
_entry.id   AF-A0A857D634-F1
#
_cell.length_a   1.000
_cell.length_b   1.000
_cell.length_c   1.000
_cell.angle_alpha   90.00
_cell.angle_beta   90.00
_cell.angle_gamma   90.00
#
_symmetry.space_group_name_H-M   'P 1'
#
loop_
_entity.id
_entity.type
_entity.pdbx_description
1 polymer ?
#
loop_
_entity_poly.entity_id
_entity_poly.type
_entity_poly.pdbx_seq_one_letter_code
_entity_poly.pdbx_strand_id
1 'polypeptide(L)' 'MSIDKLPSEGEKIFPLSAWDRWQVYHRLPSLDIEDKCLLHKPLQVRIARPAQLLQLWIVLRQVEAYRGSLIGWLEPCWQA' A
#
# COMPACT_ATOMS: atom_id res chain seq x y z
N MET A 1 12.16 -12.23 7.14
CA MET A 1 10.82 -12.04 7.74
C MET A 1 11.01 -11.07 8.90
N SER A 2 10.58 -9.82 8.77
CA SER A 2 10.54 -8.83 9.87
C SER A 2 9.17 -8.17 9.83
N ILE A 3 8.37 -8.42 10.86
CA ILE A 3 7.07 -7.76 11.09
C ILE A 3 7.29 -6.38 11.75
N ASP A 4 8.55 -6.05 12.06
CA ASP A 4 9.03 -4.88 12.80
C ASP A 4 8.76 -3.54 12.08
N LYS A 5 8.32 -3.59 10.82
CA LYS A 5 7.90 -2.42 10.04
C LYS A 5 6.38 -2.30 9.89
N LEU A 6 5.59 -2.97 10.72
CA LEU A 6 4.14 -2.77 10.66
C LEU A 6 3.80 -1.34 11.12
N PRO A 7 3.14 -0.55 10.27
CA PRO A 7 2.82 0.81 10.65
C PRO A 7 1.77 0.93 11.81
N SER A 8 2.20 1.08 13.07
CA SER A 8 1.34 1.44 14.23
C SER A 8 0.22 2.48 13.97
N GLU A 9 -0.94 2.38 14.65
CA GLU A 9 -2.10 3.27 14.43
C GLU A 9 -1.73 4.76 14.56
N GLY A 10 -2.21 5.58 13.61
CA GLY A 10 -1.85 7.00 13.50
C GLY A 10 -1.71 7.48 12.05
N GLU A 11 -1.57 8.79 11.87
CA GLU A 11 -1.25 9.39 10.58
C GLU A 11 0.19 9.03 10.17
N LYS A 12 0.36 8.51 8.96
CA LYS A 12 1.69 8.14 8.44
C LYS A 12 1.98 8.74 7.08
N ILE A 13 3.27 9.04 6.92
CA ILE A 13 3.85 9.66 5.74
C ILE A 13 4.70 8.64 5.00
N PHE A 14 4.40 8.39 3.73
CA PHE A 14 5.15 7.45 2.89
C PHE A 14 5.93 8.21 1.80
N PRO A 15 7.28 8.15 1.81
CA PRO A 15 8.10 8.73 0.75
C PRO A 15 8.09 7.80 -0.47
N LEU A 16 7.13 8.02 -1.37
CA LEU A 16 6.96 7.26 -2.61
C LEU A 16 7.35 8.09 -3.84
N SER A 17 7.72 7.43 -4.92
CA SER A 17 7.86 8.10 -6.22
C SER A 17 6.52 8.69 -6.67
N ALA A 18 6.53 9.64 -7.61
CA ALA A 18 5.29 10.26 -8.10
C ALA A 18 4.32 9.23 -8.71
N TRP A 19 4.85 8.21 -9.38
CA TRP A 19 4.06 7.13 -9.98
C TRP A 19 3.47 6.20 -8.93
N ASP A 20 4.30 5.74 -7.98
CA ASP A 20 3.87 4.83 -6.91
C ASP A 20 2.83 5.49 -6.01
N ARG A 21 3.03 6.78 -5.69
CA ARG A 21 2.06 7.59 -4.96
C ARG A 21 0.70 7.62 -5.65
N TRP A 22 0.68 7.74 -6.98
CA TRP A 22 -0.57 7.74 -7.75
C TRP A 22 -1.28 6.39 -7.69
N GLN A 23 -0.53 5.29 -7.82
CA GLN A 23 -1.11 3.94 -7.73
C GLN A 23 -1.68 3.63 -6.35
N VAL A 24 -0.96 3.98 -5.29
CA VAL A 24 -1.43 3.78 -3.91
C VAL A 24 -2.66 4.65 -3.65
N TYR A 25 -2.61 5.93 -4.00
CA TYR A 25 -3.74 6.87 -3.85
C TYR A 25 -5.04 6.32 -4.45
N HIS A 26 -4.99 5.75 -5.66
CA HIS A 26 -6.19 5.19 -6.29
C HIS A 26 -6.69 3.89 -5.65
N ARG A 27 -5.84 3.13 -4.95
CA ARG A 27 -6.24 1.88 -4.29
C ARG A 27 -6.81 2.09 -2.90
N LEU A 28 -6.36 3.09 -2.14
CA LEU A 28 -6.78 3.27 -0.74
C LEU A 28 -8.29 3.46 -0.53
N PRO A 29 -9.01 4.24 -1.36
CA PRO A 29 -10.46 4.39 -1.21
C PRO A 29 -11.23 3.08 -1.36
N SER A 30 -10.76 2.16 -2.22
CA SER A 30 -11.38 0.84 -2.41
C SER A 30 -11.23 -0.09 -1.19
N LEU A 31 -10.36 0.27 -0.26
CA LEU A 31 -10.05 -0.47 0.96
C LEU A 31 -10.64 0.21 2.21
N ASP A 32 -11.48 1.24 2.02
CA ASP A 32 -12.06 2.04 3.12
C ASP A 32 -10.96 2.68 4.00
N ILE A 33 -9.86 3.11 3.37
CA ILE A 33 -8.75 3.78 4.05
C ILE A 33 -8.80 5.27 3.72
N GLU A 34 -8.95 6.12 4.75
CA GLU A 34 -8.88 7.58 4.59
C GLU A 34 -7.46 8.01 4.22
N ASP A 35 -7.34 8.81 3.15
CA ASP A 35 -6.08 9.36 2.69
C ASP A 35 -6.18 10.86 2.37
N LYS A 36 -5.04 11.54 2.42
CA LYS A 36 -4.86 12.90 1.91
C LYS A 36 -3.64 12.92 0.99
N CYS A 37 -3.89 13.14 -0.29
CA CYS A 37 -2.84 13.38 -1.28
C CYS A 37 -2.88 14.84 -1.74
N LEU A 38 -1.96 15.66 -1.22
CA LEU A 38 -1.77 17.04 -1.67
C LEU A 38 -0.69 17.10 -2.77
N LEU A 39 -0.85 18.02 -3.73
CA LEU A 39 0.13 18.23 -4.80
C LEU A 39 1.54 18.42 -4.22
N HIS A 40 2.52 17.69 -4.74
CA HIS A 40 3.92 17.69 -4.28
C HIS A 40 4.17 17.28 -2.82
N LYS A 41 3.16 16.82 -2.09
CA LYS A 41 3.33 16.32 -0.72
C LYS A 41 3.34 14.79 -0.68
N PRO A 42 4.04 14.19 0.30
CA PRO A 42 3.97 12.75 0.50
C PRO A 42 2.54 12.32 0.88
N LEU A 43 2.21 11.07 0.58
CA LEU A 43 0.88 10.52 0.87
C LEU A 43 0.70 10.42 2.38
N GLN A 44 -0.37 11.04 2.88
CA GLN A 44 -0.81 10.91 4.27
C GLN A 44 -1.93 9.89 4.34
N VAL A 45 -1.75 8.86 5.16
CA VAL A 45 -2.75 7.80 5.34
C VAL A 45 -3.15 7.75 6.81
N ARG A 46 -4.45 7.72 7.08
CA ARG A 46 -4.97 7.53 8.43
C ARG A 46 -5.37 6.08 8.62
N ILE A 47 -4.75 5.45 9.62
CA ILE A 47 -5.01 4.05 9.96
C ILE A 47 -5.87 4.02 11.22
N ALA A 48 -7.11 3.54 11.07
CA ALA A 48 -8.11 3.47 12.14
C ALA A 48 -8.37 2.04 12.64
N ARG A 49 -7.93 1.01 11.90
CA ARG A 49 -8.09 -0.39 12.28
C ARG A 49 -6.84 -1.21 11.92
N PRO A 50 -6.54 -2.29 12.67
CA PRO A 50 -5.45 -3.21 12.33
C PRO A 50 -5.61 -3.89 10.96
N ALA A 51 -6.83 -4.05 10.46
CA ALA A 51 -7.07 -4.60 9.12
C ALA A 51 -6.61 -3.65 8.01
N GLN A 52 -6.87 -2.35 8.15
CA GLN A 52 -6.42 -1.31 7.20
C GLN A 52 -4.91 -1.25 7.13
N LEU A 53 -4.26 -1.49 8.26
CA LEU A 53 -2.81 -1.57 8.35
C LEU A 53 -2.22 -2.69 7.49
N LEU A 54 -2.80 -3.88 7.60
CA LEU A 54 -2.40 -5.03 6.78
C LEU A 54 -2.68 -4.78 5.29
N GLN A 55 -3.84 -4.22 4.97
CA GLN A 55 -4.22 -3.87 3.60
C GLN A 55 -3.26 -2.85 2.98
N LEU A 56 -2.91 -1.80 3.72
CA LEU A 56 -1.93 -0.80 3.29
C LEU A 56 -0.56 -1.43 3.01
N TRP A 57 -0.10 -2.33 3.89
CA TRP A 57 1.16 -3.05 3.70
C TRP A 57 1.15 -3.90 2.42
N ILE A 58 0.03 -4.58 2.14
CA ILE A 58 -0.13 -5.35 0.90
C ILE A 58 -0.05 -4.44 -0.32
N VAL A 59 -0.75 -3.30 -0.30
CA VAL A 59 -0.74 -2.33 -1.41
C VAL A 59 0.66 -1.78 -1.65
N LEU A 60 1.36 -1.36 -0.60
CA LEU A 60 2.74 -0.86 -0.72
C LEU A 60 3.66 -1.93 -1.32
N ARG A 61 3.53 -3.18 -0.85
CA ARG A 61 4.31 -4.30 -1.38
C ARG A 61 3.99 -4.61 -2.84
N GLN A 62 2.74 -4.46 -3.27
CA GLN A 62 2.36 -4.63 -4.67
C GLN A 62 2.93 -3.53 -5.58
N VAL A 63 3.10 -2.32 -5.05
CA VAL A 63 3.67 -1.21 -5.81
C VAL A 63 5.21 -1.30 -5.86
N GLU A 64 5.85 -1.71 -4.76
CA GLU A 64 7.30 -1.94 -4.69
C GLU A 64 7.76 -3.19 -5.44
N ALA A 65 6.90 -4.21 -5.58
CA ALA A 65 7.27 -5.45 -6.24
C ALA A 65 7.42 -5.27 -7.75
N TYR A 66 8.55 -5.76 -8.30
CA TYR A 66 8.72 -5.90 -9.74
C TYR A 66 7.54 -6.67 -10.33
N ARG A 67 6.90 -6.13 -11.37
CA ARG A 67 5.70 -6.72 -12.00
C ARG A 67 5.85 -8.20 -12.34
N GLY A 68 7.02 -8.64 -12.79
CA GLY A 68 7.28 -10.06 -13.07
C GLY A 68 7.25 -10.97 -11.83
N SER A 69 7.60 -10.43 -10.66
CA SER A 69 7.52 -11.17 -9.38
C SER A 69 6.06 -11.34 -8.92
N LEU A 70 5.23 -10.31 -9.13
CA LEU A 70 3.79 -10.39 -8.85
C LEU A 70 3.07 -11.38 -9.78
N ILE A 71 3.42 -11.38 -11.06
CA ILE A 71 2.89 -12.35 -12.04
C ILE A 71 3.26 -13.77 -11.59
N GLY A 72 4.55 -14.02 -11.32
CA GLY A 72 4.99 -15.33 -10.85
C GLY A 72 4.35 -15.78 -9.52
N TRP A 73 3.99 -14.84 -8.65
CA TRP A 73 3.28 -15.15 -7.40
C TRP A 73 1.78 -15.48 -7.63
N LEU A 74 1.14 -14.84 -8.60
CA LEU A 74 -0.28 -15.05 -8.94
C LEU A 74 -0.50 -16.23 -9.90
N GLU A 75 0.51 -16.62 -10.68
CA GLU A 75 0.48 -17.74 -11.63
C GLU A 75 -0.14 -19.01 -11.02
N PRO A 76 0.24 -19.47 -9.81
CA PRO A 76 -0.31 -20.68 -9.22
C PRO A 76 -1.77 -20.56 -8.81
N CYS A 77 -2.25 -19.34 -8.49
CA CYS A 77 -3.65 -19.09 -8.15
C CYS A 77 -4.57 -19.15 -9.37
N TRP A 78 -4.03 -18.95 -10.57
CA TRP A 78 -4.76 -19.03 -11.83
C TRP A 78 -4.81 -20.46 -12.41
N GLN A 79 -3.86 -21.31 -12.02
CA GLN A 79 -3.78 -22.71 -12.43
C GLN A 79 -4.60 -23.68 -11.54
N ALA A 80 -5.33 -23.14 -10.55
CA ALA A 80 -6.18 -23.87 -9.62
C ALA A 80 -7.67 -23.57 -9.90
#